data_AF-C8BLQ2-F1
#
_entry.id   AF-C8BLQ2-F1
#
_cell.length_a   1.000
_cell.length_b   1.000
_cell.length_c   1.000
_cell.angle_alpha   90.00
_cell.angle_beta   90.00
_cell.angle_gamma   90.00
#
_symmetry.space_group_name_H-M   'P 1'
#
loop_
_entity.id
_entity.type
_entity.pdbx_description
1 polymer ?
#
loop_
_entity_poly.entity_id
_entity_poly.type
_entity_poly.pdbx_seq_one_letter_code
_entity_poly.pdbx_strand_id
1 'polypeptide(L)'
;MTVTDLLASKMAHEDRCYMSQVAEAVKDVVDMAATDKRLVLGAMPSAEFLGEEADSVALCLLLENKSDDVLISIQHKLVEAYCWENDIPLLKVDSEDKVRKILSSHTDPNNNEPDDLSCILVKNADKMSSSESMLADFFDYIIKNEIEPFPVITLLE
;
A
#
# COMPACT_ATOMS: atom_id res chain seq x y z
N MET A 1 -23.69 12.64 17.16
CA MET A 1 -22.24 12.44 17.21
C MET A 1 -21.98 11.09 16.62
N THR A 2 -21.55 11.06 15.37
CA THR A 2 -21.28 9.82 14.64
C THR A 2 -19.94 9.24 15.10
N VAL A 3 -19.73 7.94 14.92
CA VAL A 3 -18.50 7.23 15.30
C VAL A 3 -17.25 7.86 14.63
N THR A 4 -17.45 8.50 13.48
CA THR A 4 -16.46 9.34 12.78
C THR A 4 -16.00 10.56 13.60
N ASP A 5 -16.88 11.20 14.37
CA ASP A 5 -16.53 12.34 15.24
C ASP A 5 -15.70 11.89 16.46
N LEU A 6 -15.90 10.65 16.91
CA LEU A 6 -15.13 10.03 18.00
C LEU A 6 -13.72 9.61 17.55
N LEU A 7 -13.56 9.17 16.30
CA LEU A 7 -12.24 8.94 15.71
C LEU A 7 -11.49 10.26 15.52
N ALA A 8 -12.15 11.31 15.04
CA ALA A 8 -11.55 12.65 14.92
C ALA A 8 -11.16 13.26 16.28
N SER A 9 -11.94 13.00 17.34
CA SER A 9 -11.69 13.54 18.68
C SER A 9 -10.66 12.76 19.52
N LYS A 10 -10.24 11.56 19.08
CA LYS A 10 -9.20 10.75 19.76
C LYS A 10 -7.78 11.02 19.25
N MET A 11 -7.61 11.95 18.30
CA MET A 11 -6.34 12.30 17.66
C MET A 11 -5.57 13.38 18.46
N ALA A 12 -5.04 12.99 19.61
CA ALA A 12 -4.28 13.86 20.50
C ALA A 12 -2.77 13.79 20.20
N HIS A 13 -2.27 14.62 19.27
CA HIS A 13 -0.85 14.98 19.03
C HIS A 13 0.18 13.85 18.75
N GLU A 14 0.23 12.75 19.50
CA GLU A 14 1.12 11.60 19.32
C GLU A 14 0.80 10.81 18.04
N ASP A 15 -0.48 10.65 17.69
CA ASP A 15 -0.91 9.90 16.49
C ASP A 15 -0.45 10.56 15.17
N ARG A 16 -0.23 11.88 15.18
CA ARG A 16 0.20 12.61 13.97
C ARG A 16 1.65 12.31 13.61
N CYS A 17 2.50 12.09 14.62
CA CYS A 17 3.89 11.68 14.41
C CYS A 17 3.94 10.22 13.94
N TYR A 18 3.14 9.35 14.53
CA TYR A 18 3.08 7.94 14.13
C TYR A 18 2.61 7.77 12.68
N MET A 19 1.53 8.45 12.27
CA MET A 19 1.08 8.40 10.87
C MET A 19 2.11 8.95 9.88
N SER A 20 2.91 9.95 10.29
CA SER A 20 4.04 10.44 9.49
C SER A 20 5.12 9.39 9.33
N GLN A 21 5.43 8.63 10.39
CA GLN A 21 6.38 7.52 10.34
C GLN A 21 5.86 6.37 9.47
N VAL A 22 4.55 6.07 9.53
CA VAL A 22 3.92 5.08 8.64
C VAL A 22 4.03 5.52 7.18
N ALA A 23 3.77 6.80 6.86
CA ALA A 23 3.92 7.32 5.51
C ALA A 23 5.38 7.27 5.01
N GLU A 24 6.34 7.59 5.89
CA GLU A 24 7.78 7.46 5.60
C GLU A 24 8.17 5.99 5.37
N ALA A 25 7.67 5.06 6.19
CA ALA A 25 7.88 3.64 6.02
C ALA A 25 7.32 3.13 4.68
N VAL A 26 6.14 3.57 4.25
CA VAL A 26 5.61 3.23 2.90
C VAL A 26 6.58 3.68 1.81
N LYS A 27 7.08 4.92 1.89
CA LYS A 27 8.05 5.44 0.92
C LYS A 27 9.32 4.61 0.89
N ASP A 28 9.90 4.32 2.06
CA ASP A 28 11.13 3.53 2.17
C ASP A 28 10.95 2.13 1.59
N VAL A 29 9.84 1.46 1.92
CA VAL A 29 9.57 0.10 1.41
C VAL A 29 9.43 0.10 -0.10
N VAL A 30 8.71 1.06 -0.67
CA VAL A 30 8.57 1.19 -2.12
C VAL A 30 9.91 1.47 -2.79
N ASP A 31 10.73 2.38 -2.25
CA ASP A 31 12.05 2.74 -2.79
C ASP A 31 13.04 1.56 -2.74
N MET A 32 13.12 0.87 -1.59
CA MET A 32 13.96 -0.32 -1.44
C MET A 32 13.51 -1.46 -2.35
N ALA A 33 12.20 -1.74 -2.40
CA ALA A 33 11.68 -2.81 -3.24
C ALA A 33 11.80 -2.51 -4.74
N ALA A 34 11.73 -1.25 -5.14
CA ALA A 34 12.03 -0.82 -6.51
C ALA A 34 13.51 -1.09 -6.85
N THR A 35 14.42 -0.70 -5.96
CA THR A 35 15.87 -0.95 -6.09
C THR A 35 16.16 -2.45 -6.29
N ASP A 36 15.51 -3.28 -5.48
CA ASP A 36 15.68 -4.73 -5.49
C ASP A 36 14.87 -5.44 -6.59
N LYS A 37 14.08 -4.71 -7.39
CA LYS A 37 13.18 -5.25 -8.42
C LYS A 37 12.16 -6.26 -7.88
N ARG A 38 11.64 -5.98 -6.68
CA ARG A 38 10.67 -6.81 -5.94
C ARG A 38 9.23 -6.30 -6.06
N LEU A 39 8.95 -5.38 -6.98
CA LEU A 39 7.61 -4.82 -7.16
C LEU A 39 6.83 -5.49 -8.28
N VAL A 40 5.52 -5.67 -8.07
CA VAL A 40 4.52 -5.87 -9.13
C VAL A 40 3.63 -4.63 -9.15
N LEU A 41 3.47 -4.01 -10.32
CA LEU A 41 2.77 -2.73 -10.47
C LEU A 41 1.46 -2.95 -11.25
N GLY A 42 0.39 -2.31 -10.79
CA GLY A 42 -0.95 -2.35 -11.36
C GLY A 42 -1.86 -3.41 -10.74
N ALA A 43 -3.17 -3.16 -10.73
CA ALA A 43 -4.14 -4.02 -10.05
C ALA A 43 -4.31 -5.39 -10.75
N MET A 44 -4.33 -5.41 -12.09
CA MET A 44 -4.41 -6.68 -12.83
C MET A 44 -3.18 -7.57 -12.65
N PRO A 45 -1.94 -7.09 -12.92
CA PRO A 45 -0.76 -7.91 -12.69
C PRO A 45 -0.64 -8.38 -11.23
N SER A 46 -1.08 -7.55 -10.28
CA SER A 46 -1.12 -7.94 -8.87
C SER A 46 -2.08 -9.10 -8.62
N ALA A 47 -3.30 -9.04 -9.14
CA ALA A 47 -4.27 -10.13 -9.00
C ALA A 47 -3.81 -11.43 -9.68
N GLU A 48 -3.19 -11.32 -10.86
CA GLU A 48 -2.59 -12.47 -11.56
C GLU A 48 -1.48 -13.11 -10.74
N PHE A 49 -0.56 -12.29 -10.21
CA PHE A 49 0.55 -12.76 -9.39
C PHE A 49 0.08 -13.43 -8.09
N LEU A 50 -0.93 -12.85 -7.41
CA LEU A 50 -1.52 -13.44 -6.20
C LEU A 50 -2.17 -14.80 -6.46
N GLY A 51 -2.72 -15.03 -7.65
CA GLY A 51 -3.25 -16.33 -8.04
C GLY A 51 -2.20 -17.44 -8.18
N GLU A 52 -0.93 -17.08 -8.38
CA GLU A 52 0.17 -18.02 -8.62
C GLU A 52 1.15 -18.12 -7.44
N GLU A 53 1.55 -16.99 -6.84
CA GLU A 53 2.65 -16.89 -5.87
C GLU A 53 2.30 -16.01 -4.65
N ALA A 54 1.10 -16.14 -4.08
CA ALA A 54 0.67 -15.38 -2.89
C ALA A 54 1.65 -15.47 -1.70
N ASP A 55 2.22 -16.65 -1.43
CA ASP A 55 3.17 -16.88 -0.33
C ASP A 55 4.47 -16.05 -0.44
N SER A 56 4.75 -15.50 -1.62
CA SER A 56 5.94 -14.70 -1.90
C SER A 56 5.73 -13.19 -1.69
N VAL A 57 4.53 -12.78 -1.24
CA VAL A 57 4.16 -11.37 -1.06
C VAL A 57 4.29 -10.96 0.41
N ALA A 58 4.96 -9.83 0.65
CA ALA A 58 5.13 -9.25 1.99
C ALA A 58 4.05 -8.21 2.33
N LEU A 59 3.63 -7.43 1.33
CA LEU A 59 2.76 -6.26 1.50
C LEU A 59 2.05 -5.93 0.18
N CYS A 60 0.79 -5.53 0.28
CA CYS A 60 -0.01 -4.97 -0.81
C CYS A 60 -0.36 -3.51 -0.50
N LEU A 61 -0.12 -2.61 -1.44
CA LEU A 61 -0.54 -1.21 -1.38
C LEU A 61 -1.62 -0.98 -2.44
N LEU A 62 -2.83 -0.64 -2.02
CA LEU A 62 -3.88 -0.17 -2.91
C LEU A 62 -3.92 1.35 -2.91
N LEU A 63 -3.80 1.94 -4.09
CA LEU A 63 -3.87 3.37 -4.23
C LEU A 63 -5.32 3.81 -4.39
N GLU A 64 -5.65 4.97 -3.84
CA GLU A 64 -7.00 5.49 -3.92
C GLU A 64 -7.37 5.74 -5.38
N ASN A 65 -8.31 4.94 -5.89
CA ASN A 65 -8.83 5.12 -7.24
C ASN A 65 -9.68 6.39 -7.28
N LYS A 66 -9.07 7.50 -7.68
CA LYS A 66 -9.76 8.80 -7.88
C LYS A 66 -10.51 8.87 -9.20
N SER A 67 -10.28 7.90 -10.09
CA SER A 67 -11.07 7.76 -11.30
C SER A 67 -12.35 6.99 -10.97
N ASP A 68 -13.50 7.43 -11.47
CA ASP A 68 -14.74 6.64 -11.41
C ASP A 68 -14.68 5.40 -12.34
N ASP A 69 -13.49 4.85 -12.57
CA ASP A 69 -13.29 3.65 -13.37
C ASP A 69 -13.75 2.42 -12.58
N VAL A 70 -14.85 1.86 -13.06
CA VAL A 70 -15.46 0.65 -12.52
C VAL A 70 -14.52 -0.54 -12.67
N LEU A 71 -13.70 -0.59 -13.72
CA LEU A 71 -12.78 -1.70 -13.94
C LEU A 71 -11.73 -1.76 -12.83
N ILE A 72 -11.04 -0.65 -12.56
CA ILE A 72 -10.05 -0.55 -11.47
C ILE A 72 -10.73 -0.84 -10.12
N SER A 73 -11.93 -0.32 -9.92
CA SER A 73 -12.70 -0.59 -8.69
C SER A 73 -12.99 -2.09 -8.50
N ILE A 74 -13.34 -2.82 -9.56
CA ILE A 74 -13.53 -4.27 -9.53
C ILE A 74 -12.20 -4.99 -9.26
N GLN A 75 -11.12 -4.57 -9.90
CA GLN A 75 -9.80 -5.16 -9.72
C GLN A 75 -9.29 -4.96 -8.29
N HIS A 76 -9.51 -3.79 -7.69
CA HIS A 76 -9.21 -3.56 -6.28
C HIS A 76 -9.96 -4.51 -5.38
N LYS A 77 -11.25 -4.79 -5.65
CA LYS A 77 -12.01 -5.78 -4.87
C LYS A 77 -11.48 -7.19 -5.02
N LEU A 78 -11.02 -7.56 -6.21
CA LEU A 78 -10.36 -8.85 -6.43
C LEU A 78 -9.06 -8.96 -5.63
N VAL A 79 -8.21 -7.94 -5.67
CA VAL A 79 -6.96 -7.89 -4.91
C VAL A 79 -7.22 -7.87 -3.40
N GLU A 80 -8.16 -7.06 -2.91
CA GLU A 80 -8.56 -7.04 -1.49
C GLU A 80 -8.96 -8.43 -1.00
N ALA A 81 -9.76 -9.17 -1.79
CA ALA A 81 -10.18 -10.53 -1.46
C ALA A 81 -9.00 -11.49 -1.40
N TYR A 82 -8.10 -11.48 -2.40
CA TYR A 82 -6.91 -12.33 -2.38
C TYR A 82 -6.00 -12.05 -1.20
N CYS A 83 -5.74 -10.79 -0.89
CA CYS A 83 -4.89 -10.42 0.24
C CYS A 83 -5.51 -10.87 1.56
N TRP A 84 -6.83 -10.70 1.72
CA TRP A 84 -7.55 -11.17 2.90
C TRP A 84 -7.49 -12.70 3.07
N GLU A 85 -7.71 -13.46 1.99
CA GLU A 85 -7.72 -14.93 2.04
C GLU A 85 -6.35 -15.54 2.35
N ASN A 86 -5.26 -14.83 2.02
CA ASN A 86 -3.89 -15.29 2.19
C ASN A 86 -3.14 -14.57 3.32
N ASP A 87 -3.85 -13.84 4.19
CA ASP A 87 -3.25 -13.08 5.31
C ASP A 87 -2.13 -12.11 4.88
N ILE A 88 -2.24 -11.54 3.69
CA ILE A 88 -1.28 -10.57 3.15
C ILE A 88 -1.63 -9.18 3.68
N PRO A 89 -0.70 -8.46 4.33
CA PRO A 89 -0.93 -7.10 4.78
C PRO A 89 -1.35 -6.20 3.62
N LEU A 90 -2.49 -5.54 3.75
CA LEU A 90 -3.02 -4.62 2.74
C LEU A 90 -3.21 -3.23 3.34
N LEU A 91 -2.57 -2.23 2.75
CA LEU A 91 -2.69 -0.82 3.16
C LEU A 91 -3.19 0.04 2.01
N LYS A 92 -3.90 1.13 2.34
CA LYS A 92 -4.42 2.10 1.36
C LYS A 92 -3.56 3.36 1.34
N VAL A 93 -3.30 3.89 0.15
CA VAL A 93 -2.39 5.02 -0.07
C VAL A 93 -3.07 6.09 -0.96
N ASP A 94 -2.78 7.36 -0.75
CA ASP A 94 -3.60 8.48 -1.26
C ASP A 94 -3.37 8.92 -2.73
N SER A 95 -2.23 8.60 -3.35
CA SER A 95 -1.89 9.17 -4.67
C SER A 95 -0.87 8.36 -5.47
N GLU A 96 -1.27 7.98 -6.69
CA GLU A 96 -0.37 7.39 -7.70
C GLU A 96 0.76 8.34 -8.07
N ASP A 97 0.49 9.64 -8.20
CA ASP A 97 1.50 10.64 -8.57
C ASP A 97 2.65 10.71 -7.55
N LYS A 98 2.35 10.59 -6.25
CA LYS A 98 3.37 10.59 -5.20
C LYS A 98 4.24 9.34 -5.28
N VAL A 99 3.63 8.18 -5.51
CA VAL A 99 4.40 6.94 -5.70
C VAL A 99 5.20 6.96 -6.99
N ARG A 100 4.65 7.50 -8.07
CA ARG A 100 5.37 7.69 -9.33
C ARG A 100 6.63 8.53 -9.14
N LYS A 101 6.57 9.59 -8.33
CA LYS A 101 7.77 10.38 -7.98
C LYS A 101 8.82 9.54 -7.25
N ILE A 102 8.41 8.68 -6.31
CA ILE A 102 9.33 7.76 -5.61
C ILE A 102 9.98 6.79 -6.61
N LEU A 103 9.22 6.26 -7.56
CA LEU A 103 9.71 5.32 -8.56
C LEU A 103 10.52 5.97 -9.69
N SER A 104 10.37 7.28 -9.92
CA SER A 104 11.03 8.00 -11.02
C SER A 104 12.56 7.98 -10.94
N SER A 105 13.15 7.82 -9.75
CA SER A 105 14.60 7.63 -9.56
C SER A 105 15.09 6.25 -10.00
N HIS A 106 14.18 5.29 -10.19
CA HIS A 106 14.49 3.90 -10.56
C HIS A 106 14.15 3.58 -12.02
N THR A 107 13.43 4.46 -12.70
CA THR A 107 13.08 4.29 -14.11
C THR A 107 14.22 4.78 -15.01
N ASP A 108 14.70 3.93 -15.91
CA ASP A 108 15.64 4.35 -16.96
C ASP A 108 14.95 5.42 -17.84
N PRO A 109 15.60 6.55 -18.17
CA PRO A 109 15.01 7.58 -19.04
C PRO A 109 14.57 7.09 -20.42
N ASN A 110 14.98 5.88 -20.83
CA ASN A 110 14.55 5.24 -22.07
C ASN A 110 13.37 4.27 -21.90
N ASN A 111 12.96 3.99 -20.66
CA ASN A 111 11.85 3.10 -20.36
C ASN A 111 10.58 3.92 -20.17
N ASN A 112 9.46 3.40 -20.66
CA ASN A 112 8.17 4.03 -20.40
C ASN A 112 7.90 3.92 -18.90
N GLU A 113 7.48 5.01 -18.29
CA GLU A 113 6.97 4.98 -16.91
C GLU A 113 5.81 3.97 -16.81
N PRO A 114 5.61 3.32 -15.65
CA PRO A 114 4.49 2.41 -15.47
C PRO A 114 3.16 3.14 -15.71
N ASP A 115 2.32 2.56 -16.57
CA ASP A 115 1.03 3.16 -16.95
C ASP A 115 -0.02 3.02 -15.83
N ASP A 116 0.11 2.00 -14.98
CA ASP A 116 -0.82 1.67 -13.90
C ASP A 116 -0.07 1.50 -12.57
N LEU A 117 -0.41 2.35 -11.60
CA LEU A 117 0.07 2.27 -10.22
C LEU A 117 -1.08 2.13 -9.22
N SER A 118 -2.27 1.73 -9.68
CA SER A 118 -3.47 1.57 -8.84
C SER A 118 -3.28 0.54 -7.71
N CYS A 119 -2.36 -0.40 -7.90
CA CYS A 119 -1.93 -1.37 -6.90
C CYS A 119 -0.42 -1.63 -7.00
N ILE A 120 0.22 -1.91 -5.87
CA ILE A 120 1.63 -2.29 -5.79
C ILE A 120 1.76 -3.48 -4.84
N LEU A 121 2.28 -4.60 -5.34
CA LEU A 121 2.73 -5.70 -4.48
C LEU A 121 4.22 -5.58 -4.22
N VAL A 122 4.59 -5.78 -2.97
CA VAL A 122 5.97 -5.91 -2.53
C VAL A 122 6.24 -7.38 -2.24
N LYS A 123 7.14 -7.98 -3.01
CA LYS A 123 7.59 -9.36 -2.78
C LYS A 123 8.53 -9.44 -1.58
N ASN A 124 8.53 -10.59 -0.92
CA ASN A 124 9.40 -10.92 0.19
C ASN A 124 10.86 -10.62 -0.15
N ALA A 125 11.55 -9.94 0.77
CA ALA A 125 12.99 -9.77 0.74
C ALA A 125 13.69 -10.92 1.48
N ASP A 126 14.97 -11.16 1.19
CA ASP A 126 15.80 -12.10 1.97
C ASP A 126 15.88 -11.70 3.46
N LYS A 127 15.75 -10.40 3.73
CA LYS A 127 15.72 -9.84 5.08
C LYS A 127 14.67 -8.74 5.16
N MET A 128 13.68 -8.94 6.02
CA MET A 128 12.65 -7.95 6.32
C MET A 128 13.28 -6.67 6.91
N SER A 129 12.92 -5.54 6.33
CA SER A 129 13.32 -4.22 6.81
C SER A 129 12.51 -3.77 8.03
N SER A 130 13.02 -2.79 8.79
CA SER A 130 12.26 -2.17 9.88
C SER A 130 10.99 -1.50 9.38
N SER A 131 11.03 -0.92 8.18
CA SER A 131 9.88 -0.25 7.56
C SER A 131 8.80 -1.27 7.17
N GLU A 132 9.17 -2.41 6.57
CA GLU A 132 8.21 -3.51 6.30
C GLU A 132 7.57 -4.03 7.60
N SER A 133 8.37 -4.24 8.65
CA SER A 133 7.85 -4.69 9.96
C SER A 133 6.86 -3.68 10.55
N MET A 134 7.17 -2.39 10.47
CA MET A 134 6.30 -1.33 10.97
C MET A 134 4.97 -1.28 10.23
N LEU A 135 4.97 -1.50 8.91
CA LEU A 135 3.75 -1.53 8.11
C LEU A 135 2.91 -2.77 8.40
N ALA A 136 3.53 -3.93 8.62
CA ALA A 136 2.84 -5.13 9.09
C ALA A 136 2.19 -4.91 10.47
N ASP A 137 2.94 -4.35 11.43
CA ASP A 137 2.41 -4.01 12.76
C ASP A 137 1.24 -3.01 12.68
N PHE A 138 1.31 -2.05 11.75
CA PHE A 138 0.24 -1.09 11.51
C PHE A 138 -1.01 -1.76 10.93
N PHE A 139 -0.85 -2.70 10.00
CA PHE A 139 -1.96 -3.51 9.48
C PHE A 139 -2.60 -4.35 10.59
N ASP A 140 -1.80 -5.06 11.38
CA ASP A 140 -2.30 -5.85 12.51
C ASP A 140 -3.06 -4.98 13.52
N TYR A 141 -2.58 -3.76 13.77
CA TYR A 141 -3.28 -2.79 14.60
C TYR A 141 -4.65 -2.40 14.02
N ILE A 142 -4.75 -2.16 12.71
CA ILE A 142 -6.02 -1.85 12.03
C ILE A 142 -7.00 -3.01 12.21
N ILE A 143 -6.57 -4.24 11.92
CA ILE A 143 -7.41 -5.43 12.00
C ILE A 143 -7.87 -5.68 13.44
N LYS A 144 -6.93 -5.67 14.39
CA LYS A 144 -7.20 -5.93 15.81
C LYS A 144 -8.20 -4.95 16.44
N ASN A 145 -8.22 -3.71 15.95
CA ASN A 145 -9.12 -2.68 16.44
C ASN A 145 -10.37 -2.50 15.56
N GLU A 146 -10.58 -3.38 14.56
CA GLU A 146 -11.75 -3.37 13.66
C GLU A 146 -11.96 -1.98 13.02
N ILE A 147 -10.87 -1.34 12.59
CA ILE A 147 -10.91 0.03 12.06
C ILE A 147 -11.44 0.00 10.63
N GLU A 148 -12.69 0.45 10.46
CA GLU A 148 -13.32 0.60 9.14
C GLU A 148 -13.94 2.00 8.94
N PRO A 149 -13.87 2.57 7.71
CA PRO A 149 -13.13 2.05 6.56
C PRO A 149 -11.61 2.08 6.79
N PHE A 150 -10.86 1.23 6.07
CA PHE A 150 -9.39 1.21 6.15
C PHE A 150 -8.81 2.62 5.97
N PRO A 151 -7.90 3.06 6.86
CA PRO A 151 -7.33 4.39 6.77
C PRO A 151 -6.48 4.52 5.50
N VAL A 152 -6.62 5.66 4.83
CA VAL A 152 -5.77 6.01 3.68
C VAL A 152 -4.54 6.75 4.19
N ILE A 153 -3.36 6.20 3.90
CA ILE A 153 -2.06 6.78 4.27
C ILE A 153 -1.76 7.90 3.27
N THR A 154 -1.65 9.13 3.77
CA THR A 154 -1.22 10.28 2.98
C THR A 154 0.30 10.29 2.89
N LEU A 155 0.86 10.05 1.70
CA LEU A 155 2.30 10.17 1.50
C LEU A 155 2.74 11.64 1.58
N LEU A 156 3.91 11.87 2.16
CA LEU A 156 4.54 13.18 2.17
C LEU A 156 5.17 13.46 0.80
N GLU A 157 5.13 14.72 0.36
CA GLU A 157 5.71 15.16 -0.92
C GLU A 157 7.24 15.22 -0.90
#